data_AF-A0A4Q1U208-F1
#
_entry.id   AF-A0A4Q1U208-F1
#
_cell.length_a   1.000
_cell.length_b   1.000
_cell.length_c   1.000
_cell.angle_alpha   90.00
_cell.angle_beta   90.00
_cell.angle_gamma   90.00
#
_symmetry.space_group_name_H-M   'P 1'
#
loop_
_entity.id
_entity.type
_entity.pdbx_description
1 polymer ?
#
loop_
_entity_poly.entity_id
_entity_poly.type
_entity_poly.pdbx_seq_one_letter_code
_entity_poly.pdbx_strand_id
1 'polypeptide(L)'
;MKMLKKTEPVPNDPAALPLPKAFSWLVRLRPTFEKRGIQFDQLRLILATKSLLASRESSGLGSMFNNNKRGKRSRLRITFLWNTVFGAVLGLLLLIPASIVTTFTMFMTVQLLTSFLAILTSYSSLILDPRDRTVFAARGVNDRTLSFARLLNICFYLGMTLLAMGGPGIVISSFHYGPIVAIGGFIALLFSGILSLMLALFVYLLILRFFDGERLRNMLNLVQILLMIGIYAGGQLPNLLPQSMSIFGASISDQFSWLFIPAFPAWFAGLPMLFAGQVTALSLLLAGLSVVIPVAMTLIFFHFSGVFEVYLEKLNQGNARPRKLGWWFRGISALMTRPGEERTYFTLGWRVLGSERDYKLRVYPQLAYGLILPLIFIGNELREMSFKSASHFIAYAGIGIIVALAPALVNLRFSSQPQAMAIFQYVPFKTHGLLLRGVVKAMFARLFLLPLVLMTAITTAIGGLDALVAGIAVIILTYGITLIMGWPLVGSQFPFASVYSANANFRGGSIGVISIILGMIAAVIIIFVGGFLGGWIFPLVLTLLGLTFGLLLGHFYRTNLRYELRINTEPE
;
A
#
# COMPACT_ATOMS: atom_id res chain seq x y z
N MET A 1 14.77 22.06 -44.12
CA MET A 1 15.17 20.65 -44.33
C MET A 1 14.54 19.77 -43.25
N LYS A 2 13.43 19.11 -43.59
CA LYS A 2 12.77 18.09 -42.74
C LYS A 2 13.54 16.78 -42.91
N MET A 3 14.23 16.30 -41.87
CA MET A 3 14.72 14.92 -41.88
C MET A 3 13.54 13.98 -41.68
N LEU A 4 13.11 13.37 -42.77
CA LEU A 4 12.20 12.23 -42.83
C LEU A 4 12.76 11.11 -41.96
N LYS A 5 12.16 10.92 -40.79
CA LYS A 5 12.40 9.77 -39.93
C LYS A 5 11.86 8.54 -40.66
N LYS A 6 12.78 7.74 -41.20
CA LYS A 6 12.55 6.44 -41.84
C LYS A 6 11.54 5.63 -41.03
N THR A 7 10.33 5.50 -41.54
CA THR A 7 9.34 4.53 -41.05
C THR A 7 9.93 3.14 -41.30
N GLU A 8 10.25 2.43 -40.23
CA GLU A 8 10.59 1.01 -40.31
C GLU A 8 9.42 0.28 -40.98
N PRO A 9 9.68 -0.62 -41.96
CA PRO A 9 8.62 -1.37 -42.61
C PRO A 9 7.93 -2.24 -41.56
N VAL A 10 6.60 -2.11 -41.47
CA VAL A 10 5.76 -3.06 -40.71
C VAL A 10 5.93 -4.42 -41.39
N PRO A 11 6.45 -5.44 -40.70
CA PRO A 11 6.61 -6.75 -41.34
C PRO A 11 5.23 -7.36 -41.58
N ASN A 12 4.95 -7.73 -42.83
CA ASN A 12 3.71 -8.34 -43.33
C ASN A 12 3.47 -9.78 -42.83
N ASP A 13 4.14 -10.20 -41.78
CA ASP A 13 4.00 -11.53 -41.20
C ASP A 13 3.51 -11.39 -39.75
N PRO A 14 2.29 -11.84 -39.41
CA PRO A 14 1.79 -11.81 -38.04
C PRO A 14 2.66 -12.63 -37.06
N ALA A 15 3.60 -13.45 -37.55
CA ALA A 15 4.65 -14.12 -36.76
C ALA A 15 5.87 -13.24 -36.43
N ALA A 16 6.00 -12.05 -37.03
CA ALA A 16 7.21 -11.23 -36.99
C ALA A 16 7.17 -10.05 -36.00
N LEU A 17 6.49 -10.17 -34.86
CA LEU A 17 6.73 -9.23 -33.76
C LEU A 17 8.17 -9.46 -33.23
N PRO A 18 9.09 -8.47 -33.31
CA PRO A 18 10.43 -8.63 -32.79
C PRO A 18 10.37 -8.85 -31.27
N LEU A 19 11.13 -9.82 -30.77
CA LEU A 19 11.34 -9.99 -29.33
C LEU A 19 11.80 -8.65 -28.74
N PRO A 20 11.24 -8.20 -27.61
CA PRO A 20 11.80 -7.08 -26.89
C PRO A 20 13.31 -7.32 -26.68
N LYS A 21 14.16 -6.30 -26.90
CA LYS A 21 15.63 -6.44 -26.80
C LYS A 21 16.08 -7.11 -25.49
N ALA A 22 15.31 -6.95 -24.41
CA ALA A 22 15.55 -7.56 -23.11
C ALA A 22 15.41 -9.10 -23.07
N PHE A 23 14.72 -9.71 -24.03
CA PHE A 23 14.52 -11.15 -24.17
C PHE A 23 15.39 -11.77 -25.27
N SER A 24 16.28 -11.00 -25.89
CA SER A 24 17.18 -11.47 -26.96
C SER A 24 18.06 -12.64 -26.53
N TRP A 25 18.40 -12.76 -25.23
CA TRP A 25 19.14 -13.88 -24.67
C TRP A 25 18.39 -15.22 -24.75
N LEU A 26 17.05 -15.21 -24.84
CA LEU A 26 16.25 -16.44 -24.95
C LEU A 26 16.42 -17.15 -26.28
N VAL A 27 16.81 -16.41 -27.33
CA VAL A 27 17.13 -17.00 -28.63
C VAL A 27 18.29 -17.98 -28.51
N ARG A 28 19.24 -17.75 -27.58
CA ARG A 28 20.39 -18.63 -27.33
C ARG A 28 20.02 -19.92 -26.59
N LEU A 29 18.87 -19.97 -25.92
CA LEU A 29 18.37 -21.12 -25.16
C LEU A 29 17.26 -21.91 -25.91
N ARG A 30 16.99 -21.55 -27.17
CA ARG A 30 16.04 -22.23 -28.07
C ARG A 30 16.11 -23.77 -28.05
N PRO A 31 17.28 -24.42 -28.21
CA PRO A 31 17.33 -25.88 -28.27
C PRO A 31 16.93 -26.56 -26.95
N THR A 32 17.10 -25.89 -25.82
CA THR A 32 16.71 -26.42 -24.49
C THR A 32 15.20 -26.32 -24.25
N PHE A 33 14.55 -25.33 -24.85
CA PHE A 33 13.10 -25.13 -24.73
C PHE A 33 12.31 -26.06 -25.66
N GLU A 34 12.78 -26.26 -26.89
CA GLU A 34 12.16 -27.20 -27.83
C GLU A 34 12.22 -28.64 -27.31
N LYS A 35 13.33 -29.04 -26.67
CA LYS A 35 13.47 -30.34 -25.98
C LYS A 35 12.50 -30.55 -24.81
N ARG A 36 11.96 -29.49 -24.21
CA ARG A 36 10.96 -29.55 -23.12
C ARG A 36 9.51 -29.46 -23.62
N GLY A 37 9.29 -29.46 -24.94
CA GLY A 37 7.96 -29.38 -25.56
C GLY A 37 7.35 -27.97 -25.57
N ILE A 38 8.19 -26.92 -25.45
CA ILE A 38 7.76 -25.52 -25.49
C ILE A 38 7.91 -25.01 -26.93
N GLN A 39 6.81 -24.55 -27.53
CA GLN A 39 6.82 -23.99 -28.88
C GLN A 39 7.36 -22.55 -28.86
N PHE A 40 8.59 -22.36 -29.36
CA PHE A 40 9.33 -21.10 -29.25
C PHE A 40 8.66 -19.92 -29.97
N ASP A 41 8.00 -20.16 -31.11
CA ASP A 41 7.34 -19.11 -31.89
C ASP A 41 6.10 -18.57 -31.17
N GLN A 42 5.30 -19.46 -30.56
CA GLN A 42 4.18 -19.07 -29.71
C GLN A 42 4.66 -18.33 -28.45
N LEU A 43 5.72 -18.80 -27.80
CA LEU A 43 6.33 -18.15 -26.64
C LEU A 43 6.77 -16.71 -26.97
N ARG A 44 7.45 -16.52 -28.11
CA ARG A 44 7.89 -15.19 -28.58
C ARG A 44 6.72 -14.24 -28.77
N LEU A 45 5.65 -14.71 -29.40
CA LEU A 45 4.48 -13.90 -29.71
C LEU A 45 3.71 -13.51 -28.42
N ILE A 46 3.61 -14.44 -27.47
CA ILE A 46 3.03 -14.19 -26.14
C ILE A 46 3.87 -13.18 -25.35
N LEU A 47 5.20 -13.32 -25.35
CA LEU A 47 6.09 -12.39 -24.64
C LEU A 47 6.06 -10.98 -25.26
N ALA A 48 6.06 -10.87 -26.59
CA ALA A 48 5.96 -9.59 -27.28
C ALA A 48 4.62 -8.90 -27.01
N THR A 49 3.50 -9.63 -27.09
CA THR A 49 2.17 -9.06 -26.83
C THR A 49 1.96 -8.71 -25.36
N LYS A 50 2.37 -9.58 -24.42
CA LYS A 50 2.28 -9.29 -22.98
C LYS A 50 3.19 -8.14 -22.55
N SER A 51 4.41 -8.05 -23.06
CA SER A 51 5.29 -6.90 -22.74
C SER A 51 4.74 -5.59 -23.29
N LEU A 52 4.07 -5.62 -24.46
CA LEU A 52 3.34 -4.48 -24.99
C LEU A 52 2.12 -4.11 -24.12
N LEU A 53 1.34 -5.08 -23.64
CA LEU A 53 0.22 -4.83 -22.72
C LEU A 53 0.69 -4.31 -21.36
N ALA A 54 1.72 -4.91 -20.78
CA ALA A 54 2.34 -4.47 -19.53
C ALA A 54 3.00 -3.08 -19.66
N SER A 55 3.47 -2.69 -20.85
CA SER A 55 3.91 -1.30 -21.09
C SER A 55 2.76 -0.28 -21.10
N ARG A 56 1.51 -0.75 -21.26
CA ARG A 56 0.29 0.06 -21.29
C ARG A 56 -0.38 0.12 -19.92
N GLU A 57 -0.38 -0.99 -19.18
CA GLU A 57 -0.88 -1.06 -17.80
C GLU A 57 0.07 -0.33 -16.85
N SER A 58 -0.44 0.73 -16.23
CA SER A 58 0.29 1.48 -15.19
C SER A 58 0.01 0.85 -13.83
N SER A 59 0.91 0.01 -13.33
CA SER A 59 0.88 -0.45 -11.93
C SER A 59 2.26 -0.26 -11.28
N GLY A 60 2.44 0.89 -10.64
CA GLY A 60 3.64 1.15 -9.84
C GLY A 60 3.73 2.60 -9.34
N LEU A 61 4.59 2.81 -8.33
CA LEU A 61 4.87 4.11 -7.70
C LEU A 61 5.27 5.21 -8.72
N GLY A 62 5.87 4.83 -9.86
CA GLY A 62 6.22 5.74 -10.95
C GLY A 62 5.03 6.31 -11.74
N SER A 63 3.82 5.74 -11.60
CA SER A 63 2.61 6.37 -12.15
C SER A 63 2.18 7.59 -11.35
N MET A 64 2.71 7.79 -10.13
CA MET A 64 2.36 8.90 -9.26
C MET A 64 2.92 10.25 -9.72
N PHE A 65 4.03 10.26 -10.47
CA PHE A 65 4.77 11.47 -10.83
C PHE A 65 4.82 11.78 -12.33
N ASN A 66 4.15 11.00 -13.19
CA ASN A 66 4.28 11.17 -14.63
C ASN A 66 3.19 12.08 -15.21
N ASN A 67 3.62 13.25 -15.69
CA ASN A 67 2.77 14.36 -16.11
C ASN A 67 2.59 14.47 -17.65
N ASN A 68 3.15 13.56 -18.47
CA ASN A 68 3.16 13.74 -19.92
C ASN A 68 2.48 12.61 -20.72
N LYS A 69 1.42 12.99 -21.44
CA LYS A 69 0.67 12.19 -22.44
C LYS A 69 1.48 11.82 -23.69
N ARG A 70 2.80 12.06 -23.75
CA ARG A 70 3.63 11.80 -24.94
C ARG A 70 4.69 10.70 -24.70
N GLY A 71 4.40 9.50 -25.21
CA GLY A 71 5.41 8.48 -25.53
C GLY A 71 5.29 7.15 -24.77
N LYS A 72 4.84 6.07 -25.44
CA LYS A 72 4.76 4.68 -24.92
C LYS A 72 6.08 4.13 -24.33
N ARG A 73 7.23 4.64 -24.77
CA ARG A 73 8.59 4.23 -24.30
C ARG A 73 9.09 5.02 -23.08
N SER A 74 8.42 6.08 -22.62
CA SER A 74 8.87 6.87 -21.46
C SER A 74 8.40 6.29 -20.13
N ARG A 75 7.24 5.62 -20.09
CA ARG A 75 6.55 5.25 -18.84
C ARG A 75 7.23 4.14 -18.01
N LEU A 76 7.70 3.07 -18.66
CA LEU A 76 8.49 2.01 -17.98
C LEU A 76 9.84 2.53 -17.48
N ARG A 77 10.51 3.37 -18.27
CA ARG A 77 11.78 4.01 -17.88
C ARG A 77 11.61 4.94 -16.69
N ILE A 78 10.51 5.69 -16.62
CA ILE A 78 10.18 6.56 -15.48
C ILE A 78 9.94 5.73 -14.21
N THR A 79 9.21 4.60 -14.32
CA THR A 79 8.98 3.70 -13.17
C THR A 79 10.27 3.09 -12.66
N PHE A 80 11.14 2.64 -13.57
CA PHE A 80 12.47 2.16 -13.24
C PHE A 80 13.29 3.26 -12.53
N LEU A 81 13.32 4.48 -13.09
CA LEU A 81 14.06 5.61 -12.53
C LEU A 81 13.59 5.97 -11.12
N TRP A 82 12.27 5.97 -10.87
CA TRP A 82 11.73 6.24 -9.54
C TRP A 82 12.09 5.14 -8.54
N ASN A 83 12.02 3.87 -8.96
CA ASN A 83 12.46 2.75 -8.14
C ASN A 83 13.96 2.82 -7.85
N THR A 84 14.77 3.32 -8.79
CA THR A 84 16.20 3.58 -8.59
C THR A 84 16.46 4.71 -7.62
N VAL A 85 15.70 5.81 -7.67
CA VAL A 85 15.81 6.91 -6.69
C VAL A 85 15.44 6.40 -5.29
N PHE A 86 14.35 5.65 -5.17
CA PHE A 86 13.98 5.01 -3.91
C PHE A 86 15.08 4.07 -3.41
N GLY A 87 15.64 3.25 -4.30
CA GLY A 87 16.77 2.38 -3.99
C GLY A 87 18.04 3.11 -3.57
N ALA A 88 18.31 4.29 -4.13
CA ALA A 88 19.41 5.14 -3.71
C ALA A 88 19.20 5.68 -2.29
N VAL A 89 17.99 6.14 -1.96
CA VAL A 89 17.63 6.56 -0.60
C VAL A 89 17.77 5.40 0.38
N LEU A 90 17.32 4.19 0.00
CA LEU A 90 17.54 2.99 0.82
C LEU A 90 19.02 2.67 1.00
N GLY A 91 19.82 2.84 -0.06
CA GLY A 91 21.26 2.62 -0.02
C GLY A 91 22.00 3.56 0.93
N LEU A 92 21.47 4.77 1.20
CA LEU A 92 22.04 5.68 2.20
C LEU A 92 22.04 5.07 3.61
N LEU A 93 21.15 4.12 3.92
CA LEU A 93 21.13 3.41 5.20
C LEU A 93 22.44 2.64 5.45
N LEU A 94 23.15 2.24 4.39
CA LEU A 94 24.42 1.51 4.50
C LEU A 94 25.60 2.39 4.93
N LEU A 95 25.44 3.72 4.87
CA LEU A 95 26.44 4.72 5.28
C LEU A 95 26.31 5.09 6.77
N ILE A 96 25.28 4.60 7.46
CA ILE A 96 25.12 4.83 8.90
C ILE A 96 26.30 4.15 9.62
N PRO A 97 27.03 4.84 10.52
CA PRO A 97 28.17 4.28 11.23
C PRO A 97 27.69 3.26 12.27
N ALA A 98 27.45 2.03 11.84
CA ALA A 98 27.01 0.90 12.65
C ALA A 98 27.69 -0.40 12.17
N SER A 99 27.50 -1.51 12.90
CA SER A 99 28.04 -2.81 12.49
C SER A 99 27.48 -3.25 11.13
N ILE A 100 28.27 -4.02 10.37
CA ILE A 100 27.87 -4.57 9.05
C ILE A 100 26.55 -5.34 9.17
N VAL A 101 26.35 -6.06 10.27
CA VAL A 101 25.11 -6.79 10.57
C VAL A 101 23.92 -5.85 10.59
N THR A 102 24.05 -4.73 11.31
CA THR A 102 22.97 -3.76 11.51
C THR A 102 22.61 -3.06 10.20
N THR A 103 23.61 -2.54 9.47
CA THR A 103 23.39 -1.79 8.24
C THR A 103 22.78 -2.67 7.14
N PHE A 104 23.33 -3.86 6.91
CA PHE A 104 22.77 -4.80 5.92
C PHE A 104 21.42 -5.38 6.35
N THR A 105 21.18 -5.63 7.64
CA THR A 105 19.87 -6.09 8.12
C THR A 105 18.80 -5.03 7.89
N MET A 106 19.08 -3.75 8.20
CA MET A 106 18.13 -2.66 7.93
C MET A 106 17.84 -2.53 6.43
N PHE A 107 18.89 -2.53 5.60
CA PHE A 107 18.75 -2.47 4.14
C PHE A 107 17.91 -3.64 3.60
N MET A 108 18.25 -4.88 3.99
CA MET A 108 17.54 -6.08 3.52
C MET A 108 16.12 -6.17 4.06
N THR A 109 15.85 -5.66 5.26
CA THR A 109 14.48 -5.57 5.82
C THR A 109 13.59 -4.71 4.94
N VAL A 110 14.01 -3.48 4.64
CA VAL A 110 13.19 -2.59 3.83
C VAL A 110 13.09 -3.10 2.39
N GLN A 111 14.18 -3.60 1.82
CA GLN A 111 14.22 -4.12 0.45
C GLN A 111 13.34 -5.37 0.23
N LEU A 112 13.45 -6.38 1.09
CA LEU A 112 12.69 -7.63 0.98
C LEU A 112 11.19 -7.35 1.08
N LEU A 113 10.84 -6.52 2.06
CA LEU A 113 9.47 -6.20 2.39
C LEU A 113 8.78 -5.39 1.29
N THR A 114 9.45 -4.34 0.81
CA THR A 114 8.94 -3.52 -0.29
C THR A 114 8.85 -4.32 -1.59
N SER A 115 9.79 -5.25 -1.84
CA SER A 115 9.72 -6.19 -2.98
C SER A 115 8.52 -7.13 -2.86
N PHE A 116 8.30 -7.72 -1.69
CA PHE A 116 7.16 -8.59 -1.40
C PHE A 116 5.81 -7.86 -1.60
N LEU A 117 5.71 -6.62 -1.12
CA LEU A 117 4.54 -5.77 -1.32
C LEU A 117 4.32 -5.37 -2.78
N ALA A 118 5.39 -5.08 -3.51
CA ALA A 118 5.33 -4.79 -4.93
C ALA A 118 4.76 -6.00 -5.70
N ILE A 119 5.19 -7.22 -5.34
CA ILE A 119 4.66 -8.48 -5.91
C ILE A 119 3.17 -8.63 -5.59
N LEU A 120 2.77 -8.39 -4.35
CA LEU A 120 1.37 -8.52 -3.93
C LEU A 120 0.48 -7.48 -4.64
N THR A 121 0.98 -6.26 -4.87
CA THR A 121 0.18 -5.12 -5.38
C THR A 121 0.08 -5.07 -6.89
N SER A 122 1.22 -5.15 -7.60
CA SER A 122 1.24 -4.97 -9.05
C SER A 122 0.98 -6.24 -9.84
N TYR A 123 1.14 -7.41 -9.22
CA TYR A 123 1.15 -8.69 -9.94
C TYR A 123 -0.03 -9.60 -9.61
N SER A 124 -0.92 -9.22 -8.68
CA SER A 124 -2.20 -9.91 -8.51
C SER A 124 -3.01 -9.93 -9.81
N SER A 125 -3.09 -8.83 -10.57
CA SER A 125 -3.78 -8.81 -11.87
C SER A 125 -3.00 -9.54 -12.97
N LEU A 126 -1.67 -9.49 -12.94
CA LEU A 126 -0.81 -10.03 -14.02
C LEU A 126 -0.57 -11.54 -13.89
N ILE A 127 -0.54 -12.07 -12.66
CA ILE A 127 -0.43 -13.50 -12.34
C ILE A 127 -1.79 -14.18 -12.46
N LEU A 128 -2.88 -13.48 -12.10
CA LEU A 128 -4.20 -14.08 -11.94
C LEU A 128 -5.20 -13.70 -13.05
N ASP A 129 -4.83 -13.04 -14.16
CA ASP A 129 -5.82 -12.79 -15.22
C ASP A 129 -6.25 -14.13 -15.85
N PRO A 130 -7.46 -14.62 -15.53
CA PRO A 130 -7.89 -15.94 -15.96
C PRO A 130 -8.42 -15.90 -17.40
N ARG A 131 -8.59 -14.70 -17.99
CA ARG A 131 -9.00 -14.50 -19.38
C ARG A 131 -7.95 -15.01 -20.35
N ASP A 132 -6.67 -14.91 -19.98
CA ASP A 132 -5.55 -15.40 -20.79
C ASP A 132 -5.72 -16.87 -21.11
N ARG A 133 -6.00 -17.72 -20.11
CA ARG A 133 -6.15 -19.16 -20.35
C ARG A 133 -7.31 -19.44 -21.30
N THR A 134 -8.47 -18.80 -21.11
CA THR A 134 -9.62 -19.00 -22.02
C THR A 134 -9.34 -18.55 -23.45
N VAL A 135 -8.60 -17.46 -23.64
CA VAL A 135 -8.28 -16.92 -24.97
C VAL A 135 -7.16 -17.71 -25.66
N PHE A 136 -6.13 -18.13 -24.93
CA PHE A 136 -5.00 -18.88 -25.47
C PHE A 136 -5.30 -20.38 -25.64
N ALA A 137 -6.13 -20.97 -24.77
CA ALA A 137 -6.60 -22.36 -24.91
C ALA A 137 -7.46 -22.52 -26.17
N ALA A 138 -8.34 -21.55 -26.46
CA ALA A 138 -9.12 -21.53 -27.71
C ALA A 138 -8.26 -21.45 -28.98
N ARG A 139 -6.99 -21.06 -28.87
CA ARG A 139 -6.02 -20.95 -29.97
C ARG A 139 -5.02 -22.13 -30.03
N GLY A 140 -5.24 -23.19 -29.26
CA GLY A 140 -4.40 -24.40 -29.31
C GLY A 140 -2.98 -24.22 -28.77
N VAL A 141 -2.76 -23.26 -27.86
CA VAL A 141 -1.45 -23.08 -27.20
C VAL A 141 -1.30 -24.13 -26.09
N ASN A 142 -0.16 -24.82 -26.05
CA ASN A 142 0.14 -25.79 -25.00
C ASN A 142 0.21 -25.11 -23.62
N ASP A 143 -0.46 -25.67 -22.60
CA ASP A 143 -0.48 -25.16 -21.23
C ASP A 143 0.96 -24.94 -20.69
N ARG A 144 1.89 -25.83 -21.03
CA ARG A 144 3.32 -25.69 -20.64
C ARG A 144 3.98 -24.44 -21.22
N THR A 145 3.68 -24.10 -22.48
CA THR A 145 4.20 -22.88 -23.14
C THR A 145 3.63 -21.63 -22.48
N LEU A 146 2.35 -21.67 -22.11
CA LEU A 146 1.66 -20.55 -21.47
C LEU A 146 2.18 -20.29 -20.05
N SER A 147 2.32 -21.32 -19.21
CA SER A 147 2.88 -21.19 -17.86
C SER A 147 4.34 -20.74 -17.90
N PHE A 148 5.14 -21.24 -18.85
CA PHE A 148 6.52 -20.77 -19.03
C PHE A 148 6.60 -19.30 -19.46
N ALA A 149 5.77 -18.89 -20.42
CA ALA A 149 5.68 -17.48 -20.86
C ALA A 149 5.27 -16.54 -19.71
N ARG A 150 4.34 -17.00 -18.86
CA ARG A 150 3.88 -16.27 -17.67
C ARG A 150 5.02 -16.10 -16.66
N LEU A 151 5.68 -17.19 -16.26
CA LEU A 151 6.82 -17.18 -15.33
C LEU A 151 7.96 -16.29 -15.82
N LEU A 152 8.26 -16.34 -17.11
CA LEU A 152 9.36 -15.60 -17.69
C LEU A 152 9.10 -14.08 -17.67
N ASN A 153 7.88 -13.66 -18.01
CA ASN A 153 7.48 -12.27 -17.85
C ASN A 153 7.56 -11.83 -16.38
N ILE A 154 7.06 -12.65 -15.45
CA ILE A 154 7.13 -12.36 -14.01
C ILE A 154 8.58 -12.17 -13.57
N CYS A 155 9.46 -13.13 -13.86
CA CYS A 155 10.88 -13.04 -13.49
C CYS A 155 11.57 -11.81 -14.09
N PHE A 156 11.24 -11.43 -15.33
CA PHE A 156 11.81 -10.25 -15.96
C PHE A 156 11.39 -8.95 -15.26
N TYR A 157 10.08 -8.75 -15.04
CA TYR A 157 9.58 -7.55 -14.39
C TYR A 157 9.98 -7.46 -12.91
N LEU A 158 9.95 -8.59 -12.20
CA LEU A 158 10.39 -8.66 -10.80
C LEU A 158 11.89 -8.47 -10.68
N GLY A 159 12.69 -9.10 -11.55
CA GLY A 159 14.13 -8.88 -11.61
C GLY A 159 14.48 -7.42 -11.85
N MET A 160 13.81 -6.75 -12.81
CA MET A 160 14.03 -5.32 -13.03
C MET A 160 13.65 -4.46 -11.82
N THR A 161 12.54 -4.77 -11.15
CA THR A 161 12.08 -4.00 -9.97
C THR A 161 13.05 -4.18 -8.80
N LEU A 162 13.47 -5.41 -8.55
CA LEU A 162 14.43 -5.76 -7.51
C LEU A 162 15.79 -5.13 -7.74
N LEU A 163 16.31 -5.19 -8.97
CA LEU A 163 17.58 -4.56 -9.33
C LEU A 163 17.50 -3.04 -9.29
N ALA A 164 16.36 -2.45 -9.67
CA ALA A 164 16.18 -1.01 -9.57
C ALA A 164 16.23 -0.54 -8.10
N MET A 165 15.58 -1.26 -7.20
CA MET A 165 15.48 -0.87 -5.78
C MET A 165 16.74 -1.27 -4.98
N GLY A 166 17.31 -2.44 -5.22
CA GLY A 166 18.47 -2.93 -4.49
C GLY A 166 19.82 -2.52 -5.09
N GLY A 167 19.89 -2.36 -6.42
CA GLY A 167 21.12 -2.10 -7.15
C GLY A 167 21.93 -0.89 -6.66
N PRO A 168 21.31 0.29 -6.46
CA PRO A 168 22.01 1.46 -5.92
C PRO A 168 22.64 1.22 -4.54
N GLY A 169 21.96 0.48 -3.66
CA GLY A 169 22.50 0.09 -2.36
C GLY A 169 23.74 -0.79 -2.49
N ILE A 170 23.76 -1.73 -3.44
CA ILE A 170 24.95 -2.55 -3.71
C ILE A 170 26.12 -1.69 -4.21
N VAL A 171 25.86 -0.71 -5.09
CA VAL A 171 26.89 0.22 -5.56
C VAL A 171 27.48 1.02 -4.41
N ILE A 172 26.64 1.57 -3.52
CA ILE A 172 27.09 2.30 -2.32
C ILE A 172 27.90 1.37 -1.40
N SER A 173 27.46 0.12 -1.20
CA SER A 173 28.19 -0.86 -0.41
C SER A 173 29.59 -1.15 -0.96
N SER A 174 29.76 -1.13 -2.30
CA SER A 174 31.05 -1.34 -2.95
C SER A 174 32.04 -0.23 -2.64
N PHE A 175 31.57 1.01 -2.51
CA PHE A 175 32.42 2.14 -2.17
C PHE A 175 32.75 2.20 -0.67
N HIS A 176 31.82 1.78 0.19
CA HIS A 176 31.99 1.89 1.65
C HIS A 176 32.71 0.68 2.27
N TYR A 177 32.31 -0.55 1.93
CA TYR A 177 32.84 -1.80 2.52
C TYR A 177 33.78 -2.56 1.57
N GLY A 178 33.91 -2.11 0.32
CA GLY A 178 34.75 -2.72 -0.70
C GLY A 178 33.98 -3.63 -1.69
N PRO A 179 34.58 -3.91 -2.87
CA PRO A 179 33.90 -4.61 -3.97
C PRO A 179 33.58 -6.08 -3.66
N ILE A 180 34.36 -6.73 -2.80
CA ILE A 180 34.14 -8.13 -2.41
C ILE A 180 32.86 -8.27 -1.58
N VAL A 181 32.63 -7.33 -0.64
CA VAL A 181 31.40 -7.28 0.17
C VAL A 181 30.17 -7.00 -0.72
N ALA A 182 30.32 -6.17 -1.74
CA ALA A 182 29.25 -5.90 -2.70
C ALA A 182 28.83 -7.13 -3.51
N ILE A 183 29.77 -8.05 -3.83
CA ILE A 183 29.44 -9.33 -4.48
C ILE A 183 28.57 -10.18 -3.52
N GLY A 184 28.96 -10.29 -2.25
CA GLY A 184 28.17 -10.98 -1.22
C GLY A 184 26.77 -10.36 -1.07
N GLY A 185 26.69 -9.03 -1.05
CA GLY A 185 25.43 -8.29 -1.02
C GLY A 185 24.56 -8.47 -2.25
N PHE A 186 25.16 -8.56 -3.45
CA PHE A 186 24.43 -8.81 -4.69
C PHE A 186 23.82 -10.22 -4.70
N ILE A 187 24.56 -11.24 -4.27
CA ILE A 187 24.06 -12.60 -4.15
C ILE A 187 22.90 -12.64 -3.13
N ALA A 188 23.09 -12.00 -1.98
CA ALA A 188 22.04 -11.89 -0.96
C ALA A 188 20.78 -11.19 -1.48
N LEU A 189 20.93 -10.13 -2.29
CA LEU A 189 19.83 -9.42 -2.92
C LEU A 189 19.02 -10.33 -3.86
N LEU A 190 19.68 -11.18 -4.65
CA LEU A 190 19.00 -12.14 -5.53
C LEU A 190 18.21 -13.19 -4.74
N PHE A 191 18.80 -13.79 -3.71
CA PHE A 191 18.11 -14.76 -2.86
C PHE A 191 16.96 -14.15 -2.06
N SER A 192 17.11 -12.91 -1.60
CA SER A 192 16.04 -12.13 -0.96
C SER A 192 14.87 -11.92 -1.94
N GLY A 193 15.17 -11.64 -3.20
CA GLY A 193 14.19 -11.58 -4.28
C GLY A 193 13.41 -12.87 -4.47
N ILE A 194 14.12 -13.99 -4.56
CA ILE A 194 13.53 -15.32 -4.71
C ILE A 194 12.63 -15.62 -3.51
N LEU A 195 13.08 -15.33 -2.28
CA LEU A 195 12.28 -15.51 -1.08
C LEU A 195 11.00 -14.67 -1.12
N SER A 196 11.11 -13.38 -1.49
CA SER A 196 9.95 -12.48 -1.57
C SER A 196 8.91 -13.00 -2.59
N LEU A 197 9.38 -13.57 -3.70
CA LEU A 197 8.53 -14.18 -4.71
C LEU A 197 7.84 -15.44 -4.16
N MET A 198 8.58 -16.34 -3.52
CA MET A 198 8.00 -17.54 -2.93
C MET A 198 6.99 -17.23 -1.84
N LEU A 199 7.32 -16.32 -0.91
CA LEU A 199 6.41 -15.88 0.14
C LEU A 199 5.11 -15.33 -0.47
N ALA A 200 5.20 -14.52 -1.53
CA ALA A 200 4.02 -13.98 -2.18
C ALA A 200 3.16 -15.10 -2.77
N LEU A 201 3.77 -16.03 -3.50
CA LEU A 201 3.07 -17.19 -4.08
C LEU A 201 2.42 -18.08 -3.02
N PHE A 202 3.07 -18.31 -1.88
CA PHE A 202 2.46 -19.06 -0.77
C PHE A 202 1.27 -18.33 -0.15
N VAL A 203 1.36 -17.00 0.02
CA VAL A 203 0.22 -16.19 0.44
C VAL A 203 -0.92 -16.29 -0.57
N TYR A 204 -0.63 -16.20 -1.87
CA TYR A 204 -1.63 -16.39 -2.93
C TYR A 204 -2.30 -17.76 -2.83
N LEU A 205 -1.52 -18.85 -2.74
CA LEU A 205 -2.01 -20.22 -2.56
C LEU A 205 -2.91 -20.37 -1.34
N LEU A 206 -2.48 -19.82 -0.20
CA LEU A 206 -3.22 -19.92 1.05
C LEU A 206 -4.58 -19.21 0.95
N ILE A 207 -4.63 -18.00 0.37
CA ILE A 207 -5.88 -17.27 0.20
C ILE A 207 -6.78 -18.00 -0.82
N LEU A 208 -6.21 -18.49 -1.92
CA LEU A 208 -6.90 -19.25 -2.96
C LEU A 208 -7.54 -20.54 -2.46
N ARG A 209 -6.97 -21.15 -1.41
CA ARG A 209 -7.56 -22.34 -0.77
C ARG A 209 -8.90 -22.04 -0.09
N PHE A 210 -9.09 -20.83 0.45
CA PHE A 210 -10.23 -20.47 1.28
C PHE A 210 -11.21 -19.48 0.65
N PHE A 211 -10.81 -18.74 -0.40
CA PHE A 211 -11.59 -17.63 -0.95
C PHE A 211 -11.65 -17.63 -2.48
N ASP A 212 -12.85 -17.46 -3.02
CA ASP A 212 -13.11 -17.42 -4.47
C ASP A 212 -13.39 -16.00 -4.99
N GLY A 213 -13.08 -15.77 -6.27
CA GLY A 213 -13.45 -14.57 -7.04
C GLY A 213 -13.13 -13.23 -6.37
N GLU A 214 -14.13 -12.35 -6.24
CA GLU A 214 -14.00 -11.01 -5.67
C GLU A 214 -13.56 -11.03 -4.19
N ARG A 215 -13.86 -12.10 -3.44
CA ARG A 215 -13.41 -12.25 -2.05
C ARG A 215 -11.92 -12.48 -1.96
N LEU A 216 -11.32 -13.19 -2.92
CA LEU A 216 -9.85 -13.34 -3.00
C LEU A 216 -9.19 -11.98 -3.12
N ARG A 217 -9.64 -11.18 -4.08
CA ARG A 217 -9.08 -9.85 -4.36
C ARG A 217 -9.22 -8.90 -3.17
N ASN A 218 -10.33 -9.02 -2.43
CA ASN A 218 -10.53 -8.27 -1.19
C ASN A 218 -9.67 -8.78 -0.03
N MET A 219 -9.45 -10.09 0.08
CA MET A 219 -8.63 -10.68 1.15
C MET A 219 -7.14 -10.41 0.93
N LEU A 220 -6.66 -10.46 -0.30
CA LEU A 220 -5.30 -10.08 -0.65
C LEU A 220 -5.01 -8.63 -0.23
N ASN A 221 -5.95 -7.73 -0.52
CA ASN A 221 -5.84 -6.34 -0.09
C ASN A 221 -5.84 -6.20 1.45
N LEU A 222 -6.61 -7.03 2.15
CA LEU A 222 -6.57 -7.07 3.62
C LEU A 222 -5.19 -7.50 4.11
N VAL A 223 -4.59 -8.54 3.51
CA VAL A 223 -3.23 -8.97 3.84
C VAL A 223 -2.21 -7.87 3.57
N GLN A 224 -2.33 -7.14 2.45
CA GLN A 224 -1.49 -5.96 2.18
C GLN A 224 -1.62 -4.90 3.26
N ILE A 225 -2.85 -4.55 3.66
CA ILE A 225 -3.10 -3.56 4.70
C ILE A 225 -2.53 -4.05 6.04
N LEU A 226 -2.79 -5.29 6.43
CA LEU A 226 -2.27 -5.84 7.69
C LEU A 226 -0.74 -5.86 7.70
N LEU A 227 -0.11 -6.22 6.58
CA LEU A 227 1.34 -6.19 6.45
C LEU A 227 1.88 -4.76 6.53
N MET A 228 1.30 -3.80 5.82
CA MET A 228 1.66 -2.37 5.93
C MET A 228 1.65 -1.89 7.38
N ILE A 229 0.59 -2.25 8.12
CA ILE A 229 0.46 -1.92 9.54
C ILE A 229 1.53 -2.63 10.37
N GLY A 230 1.73 -3.93 10.13
CA GLY A 230 2.72 -4.74 10.85
C GLY A 230 4.15 -4.27 10.64
N ILE A 231 4.49 -3.79 9.45
CA ILE A 231 5.79 -3.16 9.13
C ILE A 231 5.98 -1.91 9.95
N TYR A 232 4.96 -1.05 9.95
CA TYR A 232 5.03 0.24 10.59
C TYR A 232 5.09 0.10 12.11
N ALA A 233 4.22 -0.74 12.68
CA ALA A 233 4.25 -1.09 14.10
C ALA A 233 5.55 -1.85 14.47
N GLY A 234 5.98 -2.78 13.62
CA GLY A 234 7.21 -3.57 13.74
C GLY A 234 8.48 -2.74 13.82
N GLY A 235 8.65 -1.81 12.88
CA GLY A 235 9.79 -0.91 12.86
C GLY A 235 9.82 0.08 14.03
N GLN A 236 8.69 0.29 14.69
CA GLN A 236 8.53 1.29 15.75
C GLN A 236 8.41 0.67 17.14
N LEU A 237 8.24 -0.65 17.23
CA LEU A 237 8.27 -1.42 18.48
C LEU A 237 9.49 -1.08 19.37
N PRO A 238 10.73 -0.93 18.84
CA PRO A 238 11.87 -0.52 19.66
C PRO A 238 11.71 0.86 20.32
N ASN A 239 10.99 1.78 19.66
CA ASN A 239 10.74 3.14 20.15
C ASN A 239 9.56 3.21 21.13
N LEU A 240 8.64 2.24 21.06
CA LEU A 240 7.43 2.19 21.89
C LEU A 240 7.60 1.35 23.18
N LEU A 241 8.66 0.55 23.29
CA LEU A 241 8.94 -0.29 24.47
C LEU A 241 9.88 0.43 25.47
N PRO A 242 9.76 0.22 26.79
CA PRO A 242 10.62 0.85 27.83
C PRO A 242 12.13 0.58 27.68
N GLN A 243 13.00 1.47 28.22
CA GLN A 243 14.47 1.32 28.46
C GLN A 243 14.92 -0.14 28.63
N SER A 244 14.31 -0.75 29.64
CA SER A 244 14.61 -2.10 30.11
C SER A 244 14.14 -3.22 29.18
N MET A 245 13.22 -2.94 28.25
CA MET A 245 12.66 -3.90 27.29
C MET A 245 13.13 -3.65 25.85
N SER A 246 13.93 -2.60 25.58
CA SER A 246 14.57 -2.44 24.27
C SER A 246 15.71 -3.45 24.15
N ILE A 247 15.34 -4.65 23.72
CA ILE A 247 16.25 -5.73 23.31
C ILE A 247 17.18 -5.26 22.17
N PHE A 248 16.79 -4.21 21.45
CA PHE A 248 17.57 -3.54 20.41
C PHE A 248 18.18 -2.24 20.96
N GLY A 249 19.38 -2.33 21.54
CA GLY A 249 20.26 -1.17 21.61
C GLY A 249 20.58 -0.64 20.20
N ALA A 250 21.10 0.58 20.10
CA ALA A 250 21.47 1.21 18.82
C ALA A 250 22.51 0.39 18.01
N SER A 251 23.14 -0.59 18.63
CA SER A 251 23.90 -1.65 17.98
C SER A 251 23.23 -3.00 18.24
N ILE A 252 22.89 -3.71 17.16
CA ILE A 252 22.62 -5.13 17.25
C ILE A 252 23.94 -5.78 17.67
N SER A 253 23.95 -6.46 18.82
CA SER A 253 25.16 -7.14 19.31
C SER A 253 25.62 -8.18 18.28
N ASP A 254 26.92 -8.24 18.00
CA ASP A 254 27.53 -9.26 17.12
C ASP A 254 27.49 -10.68 17.73
N GLN A 255 26.94 -10.83 18.94
CA GLN A 255 26.71 -12.09 19.62
C GLN A 255 25.43 -12.78 19.13
N PHE A 256 25.47 -14.11 19.06
CA PHE A 256 24.33 -14.91 18.65
C PHE A 256 23.16 -14.75 19.61
N SER A 257 22.02 -14.32 19.07
CA SER A 257 20.72 -14.32 19.74
C SER A 257 19.75 -15.21 18.97
N TRP A 258 18.99 -16.05 19.68
CA TRP A 258 17.92 -16.86 19.09
C TRP A 258 16.88 -16.00 18.33
N LEU A 259 16.83 -14.70 18.62
CA LEU A 259 15.96 -13.71 17.97
C LEU A 259 16.29 -13.49 16.48
N PHE A 260 17.48 -13.84 16.01
CA PHE A 260 17.81 -13.76 14.58
C PHE A 260 17.14 -14.84 13.73
N ILE A 261 16.68 -15.94 14.35
CA ILE A 261 16.00 -17.02 13.65
C ILE A 261 14.62 -16.56 13.14
N PRO A 262 13.73 -15.95 13.94
CA PRO A 262 12.47 -15.40 13.42
C PRO A 262 12.65 -14.14 12.54
N ALA A 263 13.81 -13.48 12.60
CA ALA A 263 14.11 -12.28 11.81
C ALA A 263 14.54 -12.61 10.36
N PHE A 264 13.59 -13.07 9.54
CA PHE A 264 13.83 -13.49 8.15
C PHE A 264 14.65 -12.51 7.26
N PRO A 265 14.58 -11.17 7.42
CA PRO A 265 15.43 -10.30 6.61
C PRO A 265 16.89 -10.28 7.05
N ALA A 266 17.17 -10.55 8.33
CA ALA A 266 18.53 -10.53 8.88
C ALA A 266 19.42 -11.63 8.27
N TRP A 267 18.83 -12.74 7.83
CA TRP A 267 19.55 -13.84 7.20
C TRP A 267 20.40 -13.36 6.02
N PHE A 268 19.89 -12.40 5.24
CA PHE A 268 20.56 -11.86 4.06
C PHE A 268 21.75 -10.95 4.37
N ALA A 269 21.97 -10.58 5.64
CA ALA A 269 23.19 -9.89 6.07
C ALA A 269 24.40 -10.84 6.21
N GLY A 270 24.17 -12.15 6.37
CA GLY A 270 25.24 -13.13 6.60
C GLY A 270 26.23 -13.27 5.45
N LEU A 271 25.75 -13.25 4.20
CA LEU A 271 26.61 -13.32 3.00
C LEU A 271 27.56 -12.11 2.90
N PRO A 272 27.09 -10.85 2.99
CA PRO A 272 27.97 -9.69 3.11
C PRO A 272 29.02 -9.80 4.22
N MET A 273 28.65 -10.30 5.41
CA MET A 273 29.58 -10.45 6.54
C MET A 273 30.71 -11.44 6.25
N LEU A 274 30.39 -12.61 5.67
CA LEU A 274 31.40 -13.61 5.30
C LEU A 274 32.40 -13.04 4.29
N PHE A 275 31.89 -12.28 3.31
CA PHE A 275 32.72 -11.64 2.29
C PHE A 275 33.52 -10.44 2.83
N ALA A 276 33.10 -9.86 3.96
CA ALA A 276 33.86 -8.86 4.70
C ALA A 276 34.97 -9.47 5.58
N GLY A 277 35.15 -10.80 5.56
CA GLY A 277 36.14 -11.51 6.38
C GLY A 277 35.69 -11.78 7.81
N GLN A 278 34.44 -11.45 8.17
CA GLN A 278 33.88 -11.70 9.50
C GLN A 278 33.31 -13.12 9.58
N VAL A 279 34.19 -14.11 9.73
CA VAL A 279 33.81 -15.53 9.87
C VAL A 279 33.48 -15.81 11.34
N THR A 280 32.22 -15.56 11.72
CA THR A 280 31.67 -15.84 13.04
C THR A 280 30.58 -16.91 12.92
N ALA A 281 30.24 -17.58 14.03
CA ALA A 281 29.14 -18.56 14.04
C ALA A 281 27.81 -17.95 13.55
N LEU A 282 27.59 -16.66 13.87
CA LEU A 282 26.43 -15.90 13.42
C LEU A 282 26.44 -15.66 11.90
N SER A 283 27.57 -15.27 11.30
CA SER A 283 27.63 -15.03 9.85
C SER A 283 27.45 -16.31 9.03
N LEU A 284 28.00 -17.44 9.50
CA LEU A 284 27.82 -18.75 8.87
C LEU A 284 26.36 -19.21 8.92
N LEU A 285 25.71 -19.08 10.08
CA LEU A 285 24.31 -19.43 10.26
C LEU A 285 23.40 -18.57 9.37
N LEU A 286 23.57 -17.25 9.39
CA LEU A 286 22.76 -16.32 8.60
C LEU A 286 22.94 -16.57 7.09
N ALA A 287 24.18 -16.75 6.63
CA ALA A 287 24.46 -17.07 5.24
C ALA A 287 23.84 -18.41 4.82
N GLY A 288 23.94 -19.43 5.67
CA GLY A 288 23.29 -20.73 5.47
C GLY A 288 21.77 -20.58 5.30
N LEU A 289 21.10 -19.88 6.22
CA LEU A 289 19.66 -19.63 6.15
C LEU A 289 19.26 -18.85 4.89
N SER A 290 20.06 -17.86 4.49
CA SER A 290 19.80 -17.01 3.31
C SER A 290 19.77 -17.80 1.99
N VAL A 291 20.43 -18.96 1.93
CA VAL A 291 20.47 -19.82 0.74
C VAL A 291 19.53 -21.01 0.88
N VAL A 292 19.58 -21.72 2.01
CA VAL A 292 18.84 -22.96 2.22
C VAL A 292 17.32 -22.72 2.17
N ILE A 293 16.83 -21.67 2.82
CA ILE A 293 15.38 -21.43 2.93
C ILE A 293 14.76 -21.02 1.59
N PRO A 294 15.31 -20.05 0.83
CA PRO A 294 14.75 -19.70 -0.48
C PRO A 294 14.78 -20.88 -1.46
N VAL A 295 15.82 -21.71 -1.42
CA VAL A 295 15.91 -22.92 -2.24
C VAL A 295 14.85 -23.94 -1.82
N ALA A 296 14.72 -24.23 -0.53
CA ALA A 296 13.70 -25.15 0.00
C ALA A 296 12.28 -24.70 -0.35
N MET A 297 11.97 -23.41 -0.16
CA MET A 297 10.68 -22.81 -0.54
C MET A 297 10.38 -22.96 -2.03
N THR A 298 11.40 -22.80 -2.88
CA THR A 298 11.27 -22.96 -4.33
C THR A 298 10.98 -24.42 -4.71
N LEU A 299 11.65 -25.39 -4.08
CA LEU A 299 11.40 -26.82 -4.30
C LEU A 299 9.98 -27.22 -3.85
N ILE A 300 9.55 -26.74 -2.69
CA ILE A 300 8.19 -26.95 -2.18
C ILE A 300 7.16 -26.36 -3.16
N PHE A 301 7.40 -25.15 -3.67
CA PHE A 301 6.50 -24.53 -4.64
C PHE A 301 6.38 -25.36 -5.93
N PHE A 302 7.49 -25.90 -6.45
CA PHE A 302 7.43 -26.77 -7.62
C PHE A 302 6.56 -28.00 -7.40
N HIS A 303 6.60 -28.59 -6.20
CA HIS A 303 5.74 -29.70 -5.83
C HIS A 303 4.24 -29.32 -5.82
N PHE A 304 3.90 -28.12 -5.32
CA PHE A 304 2.50 -27.64 -5.25
C PHE A 304 2.02 -26.85 -6.48
N SER A 305 2.85 -26.73 -7.52
CA SER A 305 2.56 -25.91 -8.71
C SER A 305 1.30 -26.33 -9.46
N GLY A 306 0.99 -27.63 -9.53
CA GLY A 306 -0.25 -28.13 -10.16
C GLY A 306 -1.52 -27.70 -9.42
N VAL A 307 -1.47 -27.64 -8.09
CA VAL A 307 -2.59 -27.21 -7.24
C VAL A 307 -2.85 -25.71 -7.39
N PHE A 308 -1.80 -24.92 -7.61
CA PHE A 308 -1.92 -23.48 -7.85
C PHE A 308 -2.80 -23.16 -9.08
N GLU A 309 -2.58 -23.85 -10.20
CA GLU A 309 -3.34 -23.63 -11.44
C GLU A 309 -4.81 -24.03 -11.27
N VAL A 310 -5.12 -25.10 -10.52
CA VAL A 310 -6.51 -25.50 -10.22
C VAL A 310 -7.23 -24.44 -9.40
N TYR A 311 -6.57 -23.87 -8.38
CA TYR A 311 -7.20 -22.79 -7.62
C TYR A 311 -7.31 -21.48 -8.41
N LEU A 312 -6.40 -21.23 -9.35
CA LEU A 312 -6.49 -20.10 -10.27
C LEU A 312 -7.77 -20.14 -11.13
N GLU A 313 -8.36 -21.32 -11.34
CA GLU A 313 -9.62 -21.49 -12.05
C GLU A 313 -10.84 -21.09 -11.20
N LYS A 314 -10.79 -21.28 -9.88
CA LYS A 314 -11.85 -20.86 -8.95
C LYS A 314 -12.06 -19.35 -8.91
N LEU A 315 -11.04 -18.57 -9.27
CA LEU A 315 -11.14 -17.11 -9.40
C LEU A 315 -12.22 -16.65 -10.39
N ASN A 316 -12.53 -17.45 -11.41
CA ASN A 316 -13.55 -17.12 -12.41
C ASN A 316 -14.99 -17.34 -11.91
N GLN A 317 -15.18 -18.12 -10.84
CA GLN A 317 -16.50 -18.51 -10.36
C GLN A 317 -16.99 -17.52 -9.30
N GLY A 318 -17.26 -16.29 -9.72
CA GLY A 318 -17.72 -15.22 -8.83
C GLY A 318 -19.24 -15.21 -8.65
N ASN A 319 -19.74 -15.80 -7.56
CA ASN A 319 -21.14 -15.63 -7.15
C ASN A 319 -21.36 -14.26 -6.47
N ALA A 320 -21.81 -13.26 -7.24
CA ALA A 320 -22.15 -11.93 -6.76
C ALA A 320 -23.51 -11.91 -6.01
N ARG A 321 -23.54 -12.39 -4.77
CA ARG A 321 -24.73 -12.23 -3.91
C ARG A 321 -24.73 -10.85 -3.23
N PRO A 322 -25.80 -10.05 -3.31
CA PRO A 322 -25.88 -8.76 -2.64
C PRO A 322 -25.86 -8.93 -1.12
N ARG A 323 -24.96 -8.21 -0.44
CA ARG A 323 -24.77 -8.29 1.01
C ARG A 323 -25.84 -7.48 1.73
N LYS A 324 -26.62 -8.11 2.62
CA LYS A 324 -27.62 -7.42 3.47
C LYS A 324 -26.94 -6.42 4.41
N LEU A 325 -27.60 -5.29 4.65
CA LEU A 325 -27.13 -4.25 5.59
C LEU A 325 -27.33 -4.72 7.05
N GLY A 326 -26.26 -4.72 7.83
CA GLY A 326 -26.26 -5.21 9.22
C GLY A 326 -26.94 -4.26 10.22
N TRP A 327 -27.02 -4.70 11.49
CA TRP A 327 -27.57 -3.90 12.60
C TRP A 327 -26.74 -2.64 12.90
N TRP A 328 -25.42 -2.72 12.81
CA TRP A 328 -24.49 -1.59 12.98
C TRP A 328 -24.80 -0.40 12.07
N PHE A 329 -25.09 -0.69 10.78
CA PHE A 329 -25.49 0.34 9.82
C PHE A 329 -26.82 1.01 10.20
N ARG A 330 -27.80 0.23 10.68
CA ARG A 330 -29.10 0.75 11.09
C ARG A 330 -28.98 1.70 12.29
N GLY A 331 -28.15 1.34 13.27
CA GLY A 331 -27.88 2.18 14.45
C GLY A 331 -27.18 3.50 14.08
N ILE A 332 -26.06 3.44 13.36
CA ILE A 332 -25.29 4.66 13.05
C ILE A 332 -26.05 5.57 12.08
N SER A 333 -26.74 5.02 11.08
CA SER A 333 -27.53 5.84 10.17
C SER A 333 -28.64 6.59 10.90
N ALA A 334 -29.24 6.01 11.94
CA ALA A 334 -30.23 6.69 12.78
C ALA A 334 -29.60 7.79 13.64
N LEU A 335 -28.40 7.55 14.20
CA LEU A 335 -27.71 8.49 15.08
C LEU A 335 -27.16 9.72 14.33
N MET A 336 -26.56 9.52 13.15
CA MET A 336 -25.79 10.57 12.46
C MET A 336 -26.57 11.35 11.40
N THR A 337 -27.71 10.83 10.93
CA THR A 337 -28.48 11.44 9.82
C THR A 337 -29.93 11.68 10.20
N ARG A 338 -30.49 12.77 9.67
CA ARG A 338 -31.93 13.02 9.78
C ARG A 338 -32.70 12.13 8.79
N PRO A 339 -33.95 11.74 9.10
CA PRO A 339 -34.79 11.02 8.15
C PRO A 339 -35.01 11.85 6.88
N GLY A 340 -35.05 11.17 5.71
CA GLY A 340 -35.22 11.80 4.39
C GLY A 340 -33.99 11.65 3.50
N GLU A 341 -33.71 12.67 2.69
CA GLU A 341 -32.68 12.64 1.63
C GLU A 341 -31.27 12.37 2.17
N GLU A 342 -30.90 12.95 3.31
CA GLU A 342 -29.58 12.78 3.92
C GLU A 342 -29.26 11.31 4.25
N ARG A 343 -30.25 10.55 4.75
CA ARG A 343 -30.09 9.12 5.06
C ARG A 343 -29.92 8.27 3.79
N THR A 344 -30.55 8.67 2.70
CA THR A 344 -30.38 8.01 1.39
C THR A 344 -28.97 8.22 0.86
N TYR A 345 -28.45 9.45 0.90
CA TYR A 345 -27.07 9.74 0.48
C TYR A 345 -26.03 9.09 1.40
N PHE A 346 -26.29 9.03 2.71
CA PHE A 346 -25.47 8.25 3.64
C PHE A 346 -25.45 6.77 3.29
N THR A 347 -26.60 6.20 2.92
CA THR A 347 -26.69 4.79 2.51
C THR A 347 -25.90 4.52 1.23
N LEU A 348 -25.97 5.42 0.26
CA LEU A 348 -25.17 5.36 -0.96
C LEU A 348 -23.68 5.40 -0.64
N GLY A 349 -23.22 6.43 0.07
CA GLY A 349 -21.83 6.58 0.47
C GLY A 349 -21.33 5.37 1.27
N TRP A 350 -22.13 4.86 2.20
CA TRP A 350 -21.82 3.67 2.96
C TRP A 350 -21.60 2.46 2.06
N ARG A 351 -22.49 2.21 1.09
CA ARG A 351 -22.36 1.06 0.16
C ARG A 351 -21.14 1.20 -0.74
N VAL A 352 -20.96 2.37 -1.37
CA VAL A 352 -19.84 2.64 -2.28
C VAL A 352 -18.50 2.49 -1.55
N LEU A 353 -18.34 3.07 -0.36
CA LEU A 353 -17.14 2.89 0.47
C LEU A 353 -16.89 1.43 0.88
N GLY A 354 -17.94 0.62 0.90
CA GLY A 354 -17.86 -0.80 1.22
C GLY A 354 -17.46 -1.69 0.05
N SER A 355 -17.79 -1.32 -1.17
CA SER A 355 -17.45 -2.05 -2.39
C SER A 355 -16.18 -1.53 -3.05
N GLU A 356 -15.90 -0.22 -2.96
CA GLU A 356 -14.77 0.41 -3.62
C GLU A 356 -13.45 -0.03 -3.00
N ARG A 357 -12.78 -0.92 -3.72
CA ARG A 357 -11.56 -1.58 -3.28
C ARG A 357 -10.36 -0.64 -3.28
N ASP A 358 -10.25 0.17 -4.33
CA ASP A 358 -9.10 1.07 -4.51
C ASP A 358 -9.12 2.20 -3.48
N TYR A 359 -10.32 2.59 -3.01
CA TYR A 359 -10.46 3.50 -1.86
C TYR A 359 -9.85 2.90 -0.59
N LYS A 360 -10.20 1.65 -0.25
CA LYS A 360 -9.68 0.99 0.97
C LYS A 360 -8.17 0.87 0.95
N LEU A 361 -7.59 0.48 -0.18
CA LEU A 361 -6.13 0.34 -0.33
C LEU A 361 -5.37 1.63 -0.07
N ARG A 362 -5.96 2.78 -0.40
CA ARG A 362 -5.31 4.08 -0.23
C ARG A 362 -5.53 4.66 1.16
N VAL A 363 -6.70 4.45 1.75
CA VAL A 363 -7.11 5.14 2.98
C VAL A 363 -6.88 4.31 4.23
N TYR A 364 -7.04 2.97 4.18
CA TYR A 364 -6.95 2.14 5.38
C TYR A 364 -5.53 2.12 5.98
N PRO A 365 -4.44 2.05 5.20
CA PRO A 365 -3.08 2.20 5.74
C PRO A 365 -2.87 3.56 6.42
N GLN A 366 -3.48 4.62 5.87
CA GLN A 366 -3.35 5.97 6.43
C GLN A 366 -3.97 6.09 7.83
N LEU A 367 -5.06 5.37 8.12
CA LEU A 367 -5.64 5.34 9.46
C LEU A 367 -4.67 4.76 10.49
N ALA A 368 -3.97 3.69 10.13
CA ALA A 368 -2.97 3.12 11.00
C ALA A 368 -1.79 4.06 11.19
N TYR A 369 -1.34 4.74 10.12
CA TYR A 369 -0.31 5.77 10.24
C TYR A 369 -0.76 6.92 11.15
N GLY A 370 -1.98 7.41 11.00
CA GLY A 370 -2.53 8.46 11.87
C GLY A 370 -2.59 8.02 13.34
N LEU A 371 -2.84 6.74 13.61
CA LEU A 371 -2.86 6.23 14.98
C LEU A 371 -1.45 6.07 15.57
N ILE A 372 -0.50 5.55 14.79
CA ILE A 372 0.81 5.16 15.29
C ILE A 372 1.82 6.33 15.27
N LEU A 373 1.80 7.20 14.23
CA LEU A 373 2.76 8.31 14.08
C LEU A 373 2.82 9.25 15.29
N PRO A 374 1.69 9.80 15.77
CA PRO A 374 1.73 10.75 16.89
C PRO A 374 2.19 10.10 18.19
N LEU A 375 1.87 8.81 18.39
CA LEU A 375 2.38 8.05 19.54
C LEU A 375 3.89 7.87 19.48
N ILE A 376 4.50 7.76 18.30
CA ILE A 376 5.96 7.67 18.17
C ILE A 376 6.64 8.98 18.53
N PHE A 377 6.13 10.11 18.03
CA PHE A 377 6.73 11.43 18.30
C PHE A 377 6.73 11.77 19.79
N ILE A 378 5.72 11.31 20.52
CA ILE A 378 5.57 11.55 21.96
C ILE A 378 6.12 10.36 22.76
N GLY A 379 6.40 9.22 22.11
CA GLY A 379 6.81 7.97 22.75
C GLY A 379 8.10 8.10 23.56
N ASN A 380 9.08 8.85 23.07
CA ASN A 380 10.32 9.12 23.81
C ASN A 380 10.05 9.88 25.12
N GLU A 381 9.26 10.95 25.06
CA GLU A 381 8.87 11.74 26.23
C GLU A 381 8.01 10.93 27.22
N LEU A 382 7.07 10.12 26.71
CA LEU A 382 6.23 9.24 27.52
C LEU A 382 7.05 8.17 28.27
N ARG A 383 8.17 7.74 27.68
CA ARG A 383 9.06 6.71 28.24
C ARG A 383 9.80 7.21 29.48
N GLU A 384 10.04 8.52 29.58
CA GLU A 384 10.73 9.16 30.70
C GLU A 384 9.77 9.60 31.81
N MET A 385 8.46 9.68 31.53
CA MET A 385 7.44 10.11 32.47
C MET A 385 6.91 8.98 33.38
N SER A 386 6.40 9.36 34.56
CA SER A 386 5.66 8.44 35.42
C SER A 386 4.39 7.92 34.73
N PHE A 387 3.95 6.70 35.05
CA PHE A 387 2.77 6.09 34.44
C PHE A 387 1.51 6.96 34.56
N LYS A 388 1.32 7.63 35.70
CA LYS A 388 0.19 8.53 35.94
C LYS A 388 0.24 9.73 35.00
N SER A 389 1.40 10.38 34.88
CA SER A 389 1.59 11.50 33.95
C SER A 389 1.39 11.06 32.50
N ALA A 390 1.97 9.92 32.09
CA ALA A 390 1.84 9.38 30.73
C ALA A 390 0.38 9.09 30.35
N SER A 391 -0.45 8.64 31.30
CA SER A 391 -1.87 8.37 31.06
C SER A 391 -2.67 9.61 30.61
N HIS A 392 -2.28 10.80 31.07
CA HIS A 392 -2.94 12.07 30.69
C HIS A 392 -2.66 12.44 29.22
N PHE A 393 -1.47 12.14 28.70
CA PHE A 393 -1.13 12.37 27.29
C PHE A 393 -1.76 11.30 26.39
N ILE A 394 -1.69 10.03 26.79
CA ILE A 394 -2.23 8.90 26.02
C ILE A 394 -3.75 9.04 25.82
N ALA A 395 -4.45 9.67 26.76
CA ALA A 395 -5.88 9.97 26.66
C ALA A 395 -6.29 10.69 25.35
N TYR A 396 -5.41 11.53 24.80
CA TYR A 396 -5.66 12.29 23.57
C TYR A 396 -5.15 11.61 22.30
N ALA A 397 -4.49 10.45 22.39
CA ALA A 397 -3.83 9.80 21.26
C ALA A 397 -4.76 9.53 20.05
N GLY A 398 -6.06 9.38 20.29
CA GLY A 398 -7.07 9.22 19.23
C GLY A 398 -7.10 10.37 18.21
N ILE A 399 -6.64 11.58 18.58
CA ILE A 399 -6.61 12.74 17.68
C ILE A 399 -5.69 12.52 16.48
N GLY A 400 -4.71 11.62 16.60
CA GLY A 400 -3.75 11.32 15.55
C GLY A 400 -4.39 10.87 14.23
N ILE A 401 -5.58 10.26 14.32
CA ILE A 401 -6.36 9.83 13.15
C ILE A 401 -6.68 11.01 12.20
N ILE A 402 -6.61 12.26 12.67
CA ILE A 402 -6.76 13.46 11.83
C ILE A 402 -5.80 13.47 10.62
N VAL A 403 -4.62 12.86 10.75
CA VAL A 403 -3.65 12.69 9.65
C VAL A 403 -4.24 11.88 8.49
N ALA A 404 -5.07 10.90 8.80
CA ALA A 404 -5.75 10.06 7.81
C ALA A 404 -7.00 10.72 7.20
N LEU A 405 -7.51 11.79 7.83
CA LEU A 405 -8.75 12.44 7.43
C LEU A 405 -8.65 13.08 6.05
N ALA A 406 -7.61 13.87 5.83
CA ALA A 406 -7.42 14.58 4.58
C ALA A 406 -7.29 13.62 3.37
N PRO A 407 -6.43 12.58 3.39
CA PRO A 407 -6.39 11.63 2.30
C PRO A 407 -7.70 10.84 2.16
N ALA A 408 -8.43 10.55 3.24
CA ALA A 408 -9.73 9.90 3.17
C ALA A 408 -10.76 10.74 2.39
N LEU A 409 -10.78 12.05 2.63
CA LEU A 409 -11.69 13.00 1.98
C LEU A 409 -11.33 13.22 0.51
N VAL A 410 -10.05 13.47 0.20
CA VAL A 410 -9.60 13.64 -1.19
C VAL A 410 -9.93 12.40 -2.03
N ASN A 411 -9.77 11.20 -1.45
CA ASN A 411 -10.08 9.97 -2.16
C ASN A 411 -11.58 9.73 -2.42
N LEU A 412 -12.49 10.45 -1.76
CA LEU A 412 -13.94 10.36 -2.05
C LEU A 412 -14.28 10.86 -3.46
N ARG A 413 -13.39 11.63 -4.10
CA ARG A 413 -13.57 12.11 -5.48
C ARG A 413 -13.48 10.98 -6.51
N PHE A 414 -12.74 9.92 -6.18
CA PHE A 414 -12.36 8.91 -7.14
C PHE A 414 -13.19 7.63 -6.99
N SER A 415 -13.53 7.04 -8.13
CA SER A 415 -14.17 5.72 -8.21
C SER A 415 -13.55 4.92 -9.35
N SER A 416 -13.63 3.60 -9.25
CA SER A 416 -13.28 2.68 -10.34
C SER A 416 -14.28 2.74 -11.50
N GLN A 417 -15.52 3.18 -11.25
CA GLN A 417 -16.60 3.30 -12.23
C GLN A 417 -17.29 4.69 -12.16
N PRO A 418 -16.62 5.78 -12.57
CA PRO A 418 -17.17 7.13 -12.45
C PRO A 418 -18.46 7.34 -13.24
N GLN A 419 -18.64 6.59 -14.33
CA GLN A 419 -19.83 6.63 -15.17
C GLN A 419 -21.10 6.22 -14.41
N ALA A 420 -20.99 5.40 -13.35
CA ALA A 420 -22.14 5.06 -12.52
C ALA A 420 -22.74 6.29 -11.81
N MET A 421 -21.91 7.31 -11.54
CA MET A 421 -22.36 8.57 -10.94
C MET A 421 -23.06 9.48 -11.97
N ALA A 422 -22.98 9.18 -13.27
CA ALA A 422 -23.63 9.97 -14.33
C ALA A 422 -25.15 9.93 -14.29
N ILE A 423 -25.73 8.90 -13.68
CA ILE A 423 -27.18 8.82 -13.45
C ILE A 423 -27.67 10.04 -12.64
N PHE A 424 -26.85 10.54 -11.71
CA PHE A 424 -27.20 11.70 -10.88
C PHE A 424 -27.24 13.02 -11.65
N GLN A 425 -26.68 13.10 -12.87
CA GLN A 425 -26.85 14.30 -13.70
C GLN A 425 -28.30 14.52 -14.15
N TYR A 426 -29.08 13.44 -14.20
CA TYR A 426 -30.47 13.45 -14.66
C TYR A 426 -31.47 13.42 -13.51
N VAL A 427 -31.01 13.31 -12.26
CA VAL A 427 -31.87 13.29 -11.07
C VAL A 427 -32.03 14.71 -10.53
N PRO A 428 -33.26 15.23 -10.34
CA PRO A 428 -33.47 16.55 -9.77
C PRO A 428 -33.08 16.57 -8.29
N PHE A 429 -32.05 17.35 -7.94
CA PHE A 429 -31.62 17.55 -6.56
C PHE A 429 -32.25 18.81 -5.95
N LYS A 430 -32.91 18.69 -4.80
CA LYS A 430 -33.36 19.86 -4.02
C LYS A 430 -32.19 20.64 -3.41
N THR A 431 -31.18 19.93 -2.89
CA THR A 431 -29.96 20.54 -2.34
C THR A 431 -28.75 19.62 -2.51
N HIS A 432 -27.80 20.01 -3.36
CA HIS A 432 -26.62 19.20 -3.67
C HIS A 432 -25.67 19.03 -2.47
N GLY A 433 -25.62 20.00 -1.55
CA GLY A 433 -24.78 19.92 -0.34
C GLY A 433 -25.20 18.82 0.65
N LEU A 434 -26.46 18.36 0.64
CA LEU A 434 -26.88 17.23 1.47
C LEU A 434 -26.26 15.90 1.02
N LEU A 435 -25.96 15.77 -0.27
CA LEU A 435 -25.28 14.58 -0.79
C LEU A 435 -23.85 14.51 -0.25
N LEU A 436 -23.06 15.58 -0.39
CA LEU A 436 -21.71 15.60 0.16
C LEU A 436 -21.73 15.33 1.66
N ARG A 437 -22.60 16.02 2.40
CA ARG A 437 -22.73 15.83 3.85
C ARG A 437 -23.04 14.38 4.21
N GLY A 438 -23.98 13.74 3.51
CA GLY A 438 -24.33 12.34 3.71
C GLY A 438 -23.14 11.39 3.45
N VAL A 439 -22.39 11.61 2.37
CA VAL A 439 -21.21 10.80 2.01
C VAL A 439 -20.05 11.00 2.99
N VAL A 440 -19.75 12.25 3.39
CA VAL A 440 -18.70 12.57 4.37
C VAL A 440 -19.05 11.97 5.74
N LYS A 441 -20.30 12.07 6.18
CA LYS A 441 -20.78 11.40 7.40
C LYS A 441 -20.64 9.89 7.31
N ALA A 442 -20.97 9.28 6.16
CA ALA A 442 -20.81 7.85 5.94
C ALA A 442 -19.35 7.42 6.00
N MET A 443 -18.44 8.23 5.46
CA MET A 443 -17.00 8.01 5.59
C MET A 443 -16.55 8.04 7.05
N PHE A 444 -16.91 9.06 7.81
CA PHE A 444 -16.57 9.15 9.23
C PHE A 444 -17.12 7.97 10.04
N ALA A 445 -18.42 7.69 9.89
CA ALA A 445 -19.12 6.59 10.54
C ALA A 445 -18.48 5.22 10.31
N ARG A 446 -18.10 4.96 9.05
CA ARG A 446 -17.60 3.65 8.65
C ARG A 446 -16.15 3.44 9.03
N LEU A 447 -15.36 4.51 8.96
CA LEU A 447 -13.91 4.41 8.91
C LEU A 447 -13.22 4.96 10.16
N PHE A 448 -13.73 6.04 10.73
CA PHE A 448 -13.11 6.78 11.83
C PHE A 448 -13.75 6.46 13.17
N LEU A 449 -15.08 6.29 13.21
CA LEU A 449 -15.83 6.08 14.45
C LEU A 449 -15.37 4.83 15.20
N LEU A 450 -15.26 3.68 14.52
CA LEU A 450 -14.86 2.42 15.17
C LEU A 450 -13.43 2.49 15.76
N PRO A 451 -12.39 2.90 15.02
CA PRO A 451 -11.06 3.07 15.60
C PRO A 451 -11.00 4.09 16.74
N LEU A 452 -11.72 5.20 16.64
CA LEU A 452 -11.77 6.21 17.70
C LEU A 452 -12.42 5.63 18.96
N VAL A 453 -13.58 4.98 18.85
CA VAL A 453 -14.25 4.35 19.99
C VAL A 453 -13.36 3.30 20.65
N LEU A 454 -12.68 2.45 19.85
CA LEU A 454 -11.75 1.47 20.37
C LEU A 454 -10.57 2.12 21.11
N MET A 455 -10.00 3.20 20.56
CA MET A 455 -8.96 3.98 21.24
C MET A 455 -9.48 4.58 22.53
N THR A 456 -10.66 5.19 22.54
CA THR A 456 -11.24 5.74 23.77
C THR A 456 -11.47 4.66 24.83
N ALA A 457 -11.85 3.44 24.45
CA ALA A 457 -12.00 2.33 25.37
C ALA A 457 -10.65 1.91 25.97
N ILE A 458 -9.60 1.81 25.15
CA ILE A 458 -8.24 1.47 25.58
C ILE A 458 -7.68 2.55 26.50
N THR A 459 -7.80 3.82 26.13
CA THR A 459 -7.28 4.93 26.95
C THR A 459 -8.05 5.07 28.26
N THR A 460 -9.36 4.80 28.27
CA THR A 460 -10.18 4.75 29.50
C THR A 460 -9.72 3.64 30.44
N ALA A 461 -9.36 2.46 29.90
CA ALA A 461 -8.85 1.37 30.73
C ALA A 461 -7.51 1.70 31.42
N ILE A 462 -6.72 2.62 30.83
CA ILE A 462 -5.41 3.03 31.35
C ILE A 462 -5.53 4.26 32.28
N GLY A 463 -6.27 5.28 31.86
CA GLY A 463 -6.33 6.60 32.51
C GLY A 463 -7.64 6.91 33.26
N GLY A 464 -8.58 5.95 33.34
CA GLY A 464 -9.83 6.13 34.08
C GLY A 464 -10.83 7.09 33.41
N LEU A 465 -11.70 7.70 34.22
CA LEU A 465 -12.82 8.54 33.74
C LEU A 465 -12.36 9.82 33.04
N ASP A 466 -11.24 10.41 33.45
CA ASP A 466 -10.68 11.60 32.80
C ASP A 466 -10.30 11.31 31.34
N ALA A 467 -9.77 10.12 31.08
CA ALA A 467 -9.43 9.67 29.73
C ALA A 467 -10.66 9.37 28.86
N LEU A 468 -11.77 8.94 29.47
CA LEU A 468 -13.04 8.76 28.76
C LEU A 468 -13.56 10.11 28.23
N VAL A 469 -13.50 11.15 29.07
CA VAL A 469 -14.00 12.48 28.72
C VAL A 469 -13.13 13.11 27.64
N ALA A 470 -11.80 13.00 27.76
CA ALA A 470 -10.86 13.39 26.72
C ALA A 470 -11.12 12.64 25.40
N GLY A 471 -11.35 11.32 25.47
CA GLY A 471 -11.66 10.50 24.32
C GLY A 471 -12.94 10.91 23.58
N ILE A 472 -14.03 11.15 24.32
CA ILE A 472 -15.29 11.65 23.74
C ILE A 472 -15.08 13.03 23.10
N ALA A 473 -14.33 13.92 23.76
CA ALA A 473 -14.00 15.23 23.22
C ALA A 473 -13.24 15.13 21.90
N VAL A 474 -12.27 14.23 21.80
CA VAL A 474 -11.53 13.95 20.56
C VAL A 474 -12.44 13.42 19.47
N ILE A 475 -13.40 12.54 19.77
CA ILE A 475 -14.38 12.05 18.78
C ILE A 475 -15.21 13.21 18.22
N ILE A 476 -15.75 14.05 19.10
CA ILE A 476 -16.61 15.19 18.72
C ILE A 476 -15.82 16.20 17.89
N LEU A 477 -14.61 16.54 18.33
CA LEU A 477 -13.72 17.44 17.59
C LEU A 477 -13.38 16.88 16.22
N THR A 478 -12.94 15.62 16.14
CA THR A 478 -12.59 14.98 14.88
C THR A 478 -13.78 14.99 13.93
N TYR A 479 -14.98 14.67 14.43
CA TYR A 479 -16.21 14.76 13.64
C TYR A 479 -16.47 16.17 13.11
N GLY A 480 -16.33 17.21 13.95
CA GLY A 480 -16.44 18.61 13.53
C GLY A 480 -15.46 18.95 12.40
N ILE A 481 -14.18 18.56 12.56
CA ILE A 481 -13.14 18.76 11.56
C ILE A 481 -13.47 18.02 10.25
N THR A 482 -14.04 16.81 10.32
CA THR A 482 -14.46 16.07 9.10
C THR A 482 -15.47 16.83 8.26
N LEU A 483 -16.40 17.52 8.93
CA LEU A 483 -17.40 18.33 8.25
C LEU A 483 -16.79 19.59 7.67
N ILE A 484 -15.83 20.23 8.37
CA ILE A 484 -15.11 21.42 7.87
C ILE A 484 -14.32 21.07 6.62
N MET A 485 -13.51 20.02 6.70
CA MET A 485 -12.60 19.63 5.63
C MET A 485 -13.34 18.96 4.45
N GLY A 486 -14.56 18.49 4.66
CA GLY A 486 -15.33 17.75 3.66
C GLY A 486 -15.51 18.50 2.35
N TRP A 487 -15.91 19.77 2.39
CA TRP A 487 -16.09 20.56 1.18
C TRP A 487 -14.78 20.94 0.47
N PRO A 488 -13.78 21.57 1.12
CA PRO A 488 -12.57 22.02 0.44
C PRO A 488 -11.73 20.86 -0.12
N LEU A 489 -11.74 19.68 0.52
CA LEU A 489 -10.92 18.55 0.08
C LEU A 489 -11.60 17.64 -0.95
N VAL A 490 -12.93 17.48 -0.89
CA VAL A 490 -13.67 16.79 -1.96
C VAL A 490 -13.83 17.70 -3.19
N GLY A 491 -13.85 19.01 -2.98
CA GLY A 491 -13.96 20.01 -4.04
C GLY A 491 -15.37 20.12 -4.63
N SER A 492 -15.49 20.87 -5.72
CA SER A 492 -16.77 21.21 -6.36
C SER A 492 -17.36 20.11 -7.26
N GLN A 493 -16.71 18.94 -7.33
CA GLN A 493 -17.16 17.79 -8.12
C GLN A 493 -17.98 16.82 -7.26
N PHE A 494 -18.88 16.07 -7.90
CA PHE A 494 -19.62 15.02 -7.22
C PHE A 494 -18.66 13.97 -6.60
N PRO A 495 -18.93 13.49 -5.38
CA PRO A 495 -18.23 12.33 -4.84
C PRO A 495 -18.33 11.15 -5.81
N PHE A 496 -17.24 10.41 -5.98
CA PHE A 496 -17.11 9.23 -6.84
C PHE A 496 -17.25 9.50 -8.35
N ALA A 497 -17.20 10.76 -8.80
CA ALA A 497 -17.43 11.13 -10.20
C ALA A 497 -16.18 11.22 -11.09
N SER A 498 -14.98 10.95 -10.56
CA SER A 498 -13.74 11.05 -11.34
C SER A 498 -12.95 9.74 -11.37
N VAL A 499 -12.29 9.47 -12.50
CA VAL A 499 -11.32 8.36 -12.57
C VAL A 499 -10.10 8.78 -11.76
N TYR A 500 -9.56 7.85 -10.99
CA TYR A 500 -8.28 8.10 -10.35
C TYR A 500 -7.18 8.32 -11.41
N SER A 501 -6.69 9.54 -11.50
CA SER A 501 -5.39 9.84 -12.09
C SER A 501 -4.47 10.24 -10.95
N ALA A 502 -3.25 9.70 -10.94
CA ALA A 502 -2.29 10.07 -9.90
C ALA A 502 -1.94 11.58 -9.96
N ASN A 503 -2.18 12.21 -11.12
CA ASN A 503 -2.05 13.65 -11.35
C ASN A 503 -3.11 14.49 -10.59
N ALA A 504 -4.36 14.01 -10.52
CA ALA A 504 -5.43 14.69 -9.77
C ALA A 504 -5.15 14.70 -8.25
N ASN A 505 -4.45 13.67 -7.75
CA ASN A 505 -3.97 13.63 -6.38
C ASN A 505 -2.76 14.55 -6.12
N PHE A 506 -1.96 14.89 -7.14
CA PHE A 506 -0.76 15.74 -6.98
C PHE A 506 -1.04 17.25 -7.14
N ARG A 507 -1.97 17.65 -8.03
CA ARG A 507 -2.47 19.05 -8.07
C ARG A 507 -3.25 19.45 -6.81
N GLY A 508 -3.95 18.49 -6.19
CA GLY A 508 -4.46 18.61 -4.81
C GLY A 508 -3.48 18.10 -3.74
N GLY A 509 -2.27 17.68 -4.15
CA GLY A 509 -1.33 16.92 -3.34
C GLY A 509 -0.34 17.76 -2.56
N SER A 510 -0.02 18.97 -3.04
CA SER A 510 0.61 19.98 -2.17
C SER A 510 -0.31 20.29 -0.98
N ILE A 511 -1.61 20.50 -1.24
CA ILE A 511 -2.63 20.71 -0.19
C ILE A 511 -2.79 19.45 0.69
N GLY A 512 -2.78 18.25 0.09
CA GLY A 512 -2.85 16.98 0.82
C GLY A 512 -1.65 16.74 1.75
N VAL A 513 -0.42 16.92 1.25
CA VAL A 513 0.81 16.77 2.07
C VAL A 513 0.90 17.86 3.13
N ILE A 514 0.58 19.11 2.79
CA ILE A 514 0.49 20.21 3.77
C ILE A 514 -0.57 19.90 4.83
N SER A 515 -1.73 19.35 4.46
CA SER A 515 -2.77 18.98 5.42
C SER A 515 -2.38 17.80 6.32
N ILE A 516 -1.55 16.87 5.83
CA ILE A 516 -0.97 15.79 6.64
C ILE A 516 0.01 16.36 7.67
N ILE A 517 0.91 17.26 7.24
CA ILE A 517 1.89 17.90 8.14
C ILE A 517 1.17 18.77 9.17
N LEU A 518 0.24 19.61 8.74
CA LEU A 518 -0.58 20.45 9.64
C LEU A 518 -1.43 19.60 10.59
N GLY A 519 -2.02 18.50 10.10
CA GLY A 519 -2.78 17.57 10.92
C GLY A 519 -1.91 16.88 11.97
N MET A 520 -0.68 16.52 11.61
CA MET A 520 0.30 15.95 12.55
C MET A 520 0.71 16.96 13.61
N ILE A 521 1.05 18.19 13.22
CA ILE A 521 1.39 19.27 14.15
C ILE A 521 0.22 19.55 15.10
N ALA A 522 -1.00 19.66 14.58
CA ALA A 522 -2.20 19.86 15.38
C ALA A 522 -2.43 18.70 16.37
N ALA A 523 -2.25 17.45 15.92
CA ALA A 523 -2.37 16.28 16.78
C ALA A 523 -1.35 16.30 17.92
N VAL A 524 -0.08 16.57 17.63
CA VAL A 524 0.98 16.66 18.64
C VAL A 524 0.68 17.79 19.64
N ILE A 525 0.29 18.97 19.17
CA ILE A 525 -0.07 20.10 20.04
C ILE A 525 -1.24 19.73 20.95
N ILE A 526 -2.31 19.13 20.42
CA ILE A 526 -3.48 18.75 21.22
C ILE A 526 -3.10 17.71 22.28
N ILE A 527 -2.24 16.74 21.95
CA ILE A 527 -1.80 15.74 22.91
C ILE A 527 -0.92 16.37 24.01
N PHE A 528 0.03 17.23 23.65
CA PHE A 528 0.90 17.88 24.63
C PHE A 528 0.14 18.85 25.55
N VAL A 529 -0.67 19.74 24.97
CA VAL A 529 -1.46 20.72 25.73
C VAL A 529 -2.50 19.99 26.60
N GLY A 530 -3.16 18.97 26.06
CA GLY A 530 -4.13 18.17 26.81
C GLY A 530 -3.51 17.37 27.95
N GLY A 531 -2.34 16.77 27.71
CA GLY A 531 -1.61 16.03 28.74
C GLY A 531 -1.09 16.93 29.86
N PHE A 532 -0.60 18.13 29.52
CA PHE A 532 -0.10 19.09 30.50
C PHE A 532 -1.21 19.71 31.35
N LEU A 533 -2.34 20.07 30.75
CA LEU A 533 -3.46 20.69 31.46
C LEU A 533 -4.21 19.71 32.37
N GLY A 534 -4.13 18.40 32.09
CA GLY A 534 -4.47 17.31 33.01
C GLY A 534 -5.84 17.36 33.70
N GLY A 535 -6.78 18.17 33.19
CA GLY A 535 -8.04 18.49 33.84
C GLY A 535 -9.18 18.69 32.84
N TRP A 536 -10.39 18.86 33.38
CA TRP A 536 -11.66 18.80 32.65
C TRP A 536 -11.89 19.98 31.68
N ILE A 537 -11.16 21.07 31.86
CA ILE A 537 -11.32 22.30 31.06
C ILE A 537 -10.94 22.06 29.60
N PHE A 538 -9.84 21.35 29.34
CA PHE A 538 -9.36 21.15 27.98
C PHE A 538 -10.28 20.24 27.14
N PRO A 539 -10.74 19.07 27.63
CA PRO A 539 -11.78 18.30 26.96
C PRO A 539 -13.05 19.12 26.70
N LEU A 540 -13.49 19.94 27.66
CA LEU A 540 -14.67 20.78 27.51
C LEU A 540 -14.50 21.79 26.36
N VAL A 541 -13.36 22.48 26.29
CA VAL A 541 -13.04 23.38 25.18
C VAL A 541 -13.05 22.64 23.83
N LEU A 542 -12.46 21.44 23.76
CA LEU A 542 -12.47 20.63 22.54
C LEU A 542 -13.89 20.21 22.13
N THR A 543 -14.75 19.85 23.08
CA THR A 543 -16.16 19.51 22.78
C THR A 543 -16.92 20.73 22.24
N LEU A 544 -16.75 21.91 22.84
CA LEU A 544 -17.38 23.13 22.38
C LEU A 544 -16.91 23.51 20.98
N LEU A 545 -15.60 23.41 20.70
CA LEU A 545 -15.07 23.64 19.35
C LEU A 545 -15.66 22.65 18.33
N GLY A 546 -15.70 21.35 18.66
CA GLY A 546 -16.28 20.35 17.77
C GLY A 546 -17.78 20.58 17.50
N LEU A 547 -18.55 20.98 18.52
CA LEU A 547 -19.98 21.28 18.38
C LEU A 547 -20.24 22.56 17.59
N THR A 548 -19.47 23.63 17.82
CA THR A 548 -19.60 24.88 17.05
C THR A 548 -19.31 24.65 15.58
N PHE A 549 -18.25 23.88 15.27
CA PHE A 549 -17.96 23.46 13.89
C PHE A 549 -19.10 22.64 13.29
N GLY A 550 -19.65 21.68 14.03
CA GLY A 550 -20.79 20.86 13.57
C GLY A 550 -22.06 21.67 13.27
N LEU A 551 -22.36 22.68 14.10
CA LEU A 551 -23.56 23.53 13.97
C LEU A 551 -23.43 24.54 12.81
N LEU A 552 -22.32 25.28 12.74
CA LEU A 552 -22.08 26.27 11.70
C LEU A 552 -22.13 25.63 10.30
N LEU A 553 -21.54 24.44 10.16
CA LEU A 553 -21.51 23.76 8.87
C LEU A 553 -22.81 23.02 8.56
N GLY A 554 -23.53 22.53 9.57
CA GLY A 554 -24.88 22.02 9.37
C GLY A 554 -25.79 23.02 8.65
N HIS A 555 -25.58 24.31 8.88
CA HIS A 555 -26.22 25.40 8.13
C HIS A 555 -25.58 25.60 6.75
N PHE A 556 -24.25 25.71 6.67
CA PHE A 556 -23.52 25.96 5.41
C PHE A 556 -23.79 24.92 4.30
N TYR A 557 -23.77 23.62 4.64
CA TYR A 557 -24.05 22.53 3.69
C TYR A 557 -25.47 22.60 3.12
N ARG A 558 -26.41 23.26 3.81
CA ARG A 558 -27.81 23.35 3.40
C ARG A 558 -28.07 24.54 2.47
N THR A 559 -27.32 25.63 2.62
CA THR A 559 -27.65 26.93 1.98
C THR A 559 -26.71 27.30 0.83
N ASN A 560 -25.42 26.97 0.90
CA ASN A 560 -24.41 27.62 0.04
C ASN A 560 -23.70 26.70 -0.97
N LEU A 561 -23.88 25.37 -0.89
CA LEU A 561 -23.17 24.43 -1.77
C LEU A 561 -23.96 24.07 -3.02
N ARG A 562 -23.54 24.63 -4.16
CA ARG A 562 -23.95 24.20 -5.51
C ARG A 562 -22.80 23.44 -6.16
N TYR A 563 -23.04 22.19 -6.54
CA TYR A 563 -22.06 21.37 -7.24
C TYR A 563 -22.14 21.65 -8.74
N GLU A 564 -20.99 21.71 -9.41
CA GLU A 564 -20.98 21.66 -10.87
C GLU A 564 -21.19 20.20 -11.29
N LEU A 565 -22.19 19.94 -12.13
CA LEU A 565 -22.55 18.61 -12.64
C LEU A 565 -21.49 18.01 -13.60
N ARG A 566 -20.27 18.56 -13.65
CA ARG A 566 -19.22 18.12 -14.57
C ARG A 566 -18.65 16.77 -14.11
N ILE A 567 -18.97 15.72 -14.86
CA ILE A 567 -18.32 14.42 -14.74
C ILE A 567 -17.15 14.43 -15.73
N ASN A 568 -15.94 14.61 -15.22
CA ASN A 568 -14.74 14.43 -16.02
C ASN A 568 -14.52 12.92 -16.20
N THR A 569 -15.07 12.36 -17.27
CA THR A 569 -14.81 10.98 -17.69
C THR A 569 -13.41 10.81 -18.27
N GLU A 570 -12.75 11.91 -18.62
CA GLU A 570 -11.37 11.92 -19.13
C GLU A 570 -10.38 12.32 -18.03
N PRO A 571 -9.26 11.58 -17.86
CA PRO A 571 -8.20 12.01 -16.96
C PRO A 571 -7.52 13.26 -17.55
N GLU A 572 -7.65 14.40 -16.87
CA GLU A 572 -6.87 15.61 -17.18
C GLU A 572 -5.37 15.35 -17.11
#